data_AF-A0A4Q2XCW5-F1
#
_entry.id   AF-A0A4Q2XCW5-F1
#
_cell.length_a   1.000
_cell.length_b   1.000
_cell.length_c   1.000
_cell.angle_alpha   90.00
_cell.angle_beta   90.00
_cell.angle_gamma   90.00
#
_symmetry.space_group_name_H-M   'P 1'
#
loop_
_entity.id
_entity.type
_entity.pdbx_description
1 polymer ?
#
loop_
_entity_poly.entity_id
_entity_poly.type
_entity_poly.pdbx_seq_one_letter_code
_entity_poly.pdbx_strand_id
1 'polypeptide(L)'
;MRANRHLRQPSGFTLIEVLVVVCIILVLVAVAFNAGKSMQVKSRQVTSANNLRQWGVAMAGHTADHNGALPRRGQGRQKLGLIDRPEDWFNVLPPYLGEKPYHELV
;
A
#
# COMPACT_ATOMS: atom_id res chain seq x y z
N MET A 1 -72.60 -9.74 2.26
CA MET A 1 -71.38 -9.49 3.05
C MET A 1 -70.50 -8.49 2.30
N ARG A 2 -70.41 -7.23 2.74
CA ARG A 2 -69.55 -6.20 2.10
C ARG A 2 -68.27 -6.04 2.92
N ALA A 3 -67.13 -6.41 2.35
CA ALA A 3 -65.83 -6.28 2.99
C ALA A 3 -65.34 -4.83 2.89
N ASN A 4 -65.19 -4.16 4.04
CA ASN A 4 -64.60 -2.83 4.14
C ASN A 4 -63.08 -2.93 3.96
N ARG A 5 -62.58 -2.65 2.76
CA ARG A 5 -61.13 -2.51 2.53
C ARG A 5 -60.72 -1.09 2.89
N HIS A 6 -60.10 -0.91 4.07
CA HIS A 6 -59.36 0.30 4.37
C HIS A 6 -58.14 0.37 3.44
N LEU A 7 -58.24 1.20 2.40
CA LEU A 7 -57.11 1.55 1.55
C LEU A 7 -56.09 2.27 2.43
N ARG A 8 -55.00 1.60 2.79
CA ARG A 8 -53.86 2.23 3.50
C ARG A 8 -53.31 3.30 2.56
N GLN A 9 -53.38 4.56 2.98
CA GLN A 9 -52.70 5.62 2.24
C GLN A 9 -51.19 5.38 2.30
N PRO A 10 -50.48 5.47 1.17
CA PRO A 10 -49.02 5.40 1.19
C PRO A 10 -48.49 6.59 2.01
N SER A 11 -47.72 6.32 3.05
CA SER A 11 -46.99 7.34 3.80
C SER A 11 -45.91 7.93 2.88
N GLY A 12 -46.11 9.16 2.43
CA GLY A 12 -45.09 9.93 1.72
C GLY A 12 -44.00 10.42 2.68
N PHE A 13 -42.76 10.41 2.21
CA PHE A 13 -41.62 10.91 2.96
C PHE A 13 -41.68 12.45 3.03
N THR A 14 -41.44 13.02 4.21
CA THR A 14 -41.51 14.48 4.36
C THR A 14 -40.22 15.14 3.87
N LEU A 15 -40.31 16.37 3.35
CA LEU A 15 -39.13 17.13 2.90
C LEU A 15 -38.13 17.37 4.03
N ILE A 16 -38.62 17.47 5.27
CA ILE A 16 -37.79 17.63 6.46
C ILE A 16 -37.00 16.37 6.82
N GLU A 17 -37.57 15.18 6.65
CA GLU A 17 -36.84 13.93 6.86
C GLU A 17 -35.68 13.80 5.85
N VAL A 18 -35.88 14.18 4.58
CA VAL A 18 -34.78 14.14 3.59
C VAL A 18 -33.69 15.13 3.97
N LEU A 19 -34.09 16.33 4.38
CA LEU A 19 -33.17 17.41 4.72
C LEU A 19 -32.27 17.03 5.89
N VAL A 20 -32.85 16.47 6.97
CA VAL A 20 -32.08 16.04 8.14
C VAL A 20 -31.09 14.93 7.77
N VAL A 21 -31.50 13.97 6.94
CA VAL A 21 -30.62 12.87 6.51
C VAL A 21 -29.42 13.40 5.72
N VAL A 22 -29.64 14.28 4.75
CA VAL A 22 -28.55 14.86 3.96
C VAL A 22 -27.64 15.72 4.85
N CYS A 23 -28.20 16.50 5.78
CA CYS A 23 -27.40 17.26 6.75
C CYS A 23 -26.47 16.35 7.57
N ILE A 24 -26.96 15.20 8.05
CA ILE A 24 -26.14 14.24 8.80
C ILE A 24 -25.05 13.65 7.90
N ILE A 25 -25.38 13.23 6.67
CA ILE A 25 -24.41 12.69 5.71
C ILE A 25 -23.29 13.70 5.41
N LEU A 26 -23.64 14.98 5.19
CA LEU A 26 -22.68 16.04 4.90
C LEU A 26 -21.69 16.26 6.06
N VAL A 27 -22.17 16.24 7.31
CA VAL A 27 -21.31 16.34 8.50
C VAL A 27 -20.35 15.15 8.58
N LEU A 28 -20.85 13.92 8.37
CA LEU A 28 -20.02 12.72 8.39
C LEU A 28 -18.93 12.75 7.31
N VAL A 29 -19.28 13.12 6.08
CA VAL A 29 -18.31 13.23 4.98
C VAL A 29 -17.27 14.33 5.24
N ALA A 30 -17.68 15.47 5.81
CA ALA A 30 -16.75 16.56 6.14
C ALA A 30 -15.69 16.15 7.16
N VAL A 31 -16.05 15.33 8.16
CA VAL A 31 -15.09 14.78 9.13
C VAL A 31 -14.16 13.77 8.47
N ALA A 32 -14.69 12.87 7.62
CA ALA A 32 -13.89 11.88 6.91
C ALA A 32 -12.89 12.50 5.92
N PHE A 33 -13.28 13.58 5.22
CA PHE A 33 -12.44 14.23 4.21
C PHE A 33 -11.19 14.90 4.80
N ASN A 34 -11.30 15.54 5.96
CA ASN A 34 -10.18 16.24 6.58
C ASN A 34 -9.10 15.30 7.15
N ALA A 35 -9.46 14.06 7.52
CA ALA A 35 -8.53 13.11 8.14
C ALA A 35 -7.50 12.48 7.17
N GLY A 36 -7.74 12.54 5.85
CA GLY A 36 -6.96 11.78 4.87
C GLY A 36 -5.53 12.30 4.63
N LYS A 37 -5.30 13.61 4.65
CA LYS A 37 -4.04 14.19 4.13
C LYS A 37 -2.80 13.83 4.96
N SER A 38 -2.90 13.90 6.29
CA SER A 38 -1.79 13.55 7.18
C SER A 38 -1.56 12.03 7.27
N MET A 39 -2.63 11.25 7.15
CA MET A 39 -2.57 9.78 7.16
C MET A 39 -1.79 9.23 5.95
N GLN A 40 -1.92 9.85 4.77
CA GLN A 40 -1.17 9.42 3.58
C GLN A 40 0.34 9.60 3.74
N VAL A 41 0.78 10.72 4.33
CA VAL A 41 2.21 10.96 4.59
C VAL A 41 2.76 9.95 5.60
N LYS A 42 2.02 9.70 6.69
CA LYS A 42 2.40 8.69 7.69
C LYS A 42 2.41 7.28 7.11
N SER A 43 1.45 6.92 6.27
CA SER A 43 1.40 5.63 5.58
C SER A 43 2.66 5.44 4.72
N ARG A 44 3.03 6.43 3.90
CA ARG A 44 4.27 6.40 3.11
C ARG A 44 5.51 6.26 3.98
N GLN A 45 5.57 6.95 5.12
CA GLN A 45 6.68 6.82 6.07
C GLN A 45 6.80 5.41 6.64
N VAL A 46 5.68 4.79 7.05
CA VAL A 46 5.65 3.41 7.56
C VAL A 46 6.09 2.43 6.48
N THR A 47 5.58 2.57 5.25
CA THR A 47 6.00 1.73 4.12
C THR A 47 7.50 1.88 3.85
N SER A 48 8.02 3.11 3.79
CA SER A 48 9.45 3.35 3.59
C SER A 48 10.31 2.76 4.72
N ALA A 49 9.86 2.88 5.97
CA ALA A 49 10.56 2.30 7.11
C ALA A 49 10.58 0.76 7.06
N ASN A 50 9.47 0.14 6.65
CA ASN A 50 9.41 -1.31 6.45
C ASN A 50 10.34 -1.76 5.32
N ASN A 51 10.34 -1.05 4.19
CA ASN A 51 11.23 -1.35 3.07
C ASN A 51 12.70 -1.28 3.52
N LEU A 52 13.11 -0.24 4.25
CA LEU A 52 14.47 -0.13 4.78
C LEU A 52 14.82 -1.27 5.74
N ARG A 53 13.87 -1.68 6.59
CA ARG A 53 14.05 -2.84 7.48
C ARG A 53 14.27 -4.12 6.68
N GLN A 54 13.48 -4.36 5.63
CA GLN A 54 13.62 -5.53 4.76
C GLN A 54 15.00 -5.55 4.08
N TRP A 55 15.45 -4.43 3.53
CA TRP A 55 16.80 -4.29 2.98
C TRP A 55 17.89 -4.57 4.03
N GLY A 56 17.72 -4.06 5.25
CA GLY A 56 18.65 -4.32 6.34
C GLY A 56 18.76 -5.81 6.72
N VAL A 57 17.63 -6.51 6.76
CA VAL A 57 17.59 -7.96 7.01
C VAL A 57 18.26 -8.72 5.86
N ALA A 58 17.99 -8.37 4.60
CA ALA A 58 18.62 -8.98 3.44
C ALA A 58 20.15 -8.79 3.44
N MET A 59 20.62 -7.58 3.75
CA MET A 59 22.04 -7.27 3.89
C MET A 59 22.69 -8.06 5.02
N ALA A 60 22.03 -8.16 6.19
CA ALA A 60 22.52 -8.95 7.31
C ALA A 60 22.61 -10.44 6.95
N GLY A 61 21.59 -10.99 6.28
CA GLY A 61 21.62 -12.36 5.76
C GLY A 61 22.79 -12.60 4.81
N HIS A 62 22.98 -11.72 3.83
CA HIS A 62 24.12 -11.80 2.91
C HIS A 62 25.47 -11.78 3.64
N THR A 63 25.66 -10.86 4.59
CA THR A 63 26.91 -10.78 5.35
C THR A 63 27.17 -12.03 6.20
N ALA A 64 26.13 -12.66 6.74
CA ALA A 64 26.27 -13.89 7.51
C ALA A 64 26.75 -15.04 6.62
N ASP A 65 26.23 -15.11 5.38
CA ASP A 65 26.57 -16.18 4.42
C ASP A 65 27.93 -15.95 3.72
N HIS A 66 28.43 -14.71 3.70
CA HIS A 66 29.63 -14.32 2.94
C HIS A 66 30.78 -13.82 3.82
N ASN A 67 30.98 -14.40 5.01
CA ASN A 67 32.09 -14.08 5.93
C ASN A 67 32.21 -12.57 6.27
N GLY A 68 31.07 -11.89 6.42
CA GLY A 68 31.00 -10.46 6.72
C GLY A 68 31.20 -9.56 5.50
N ALA A 69 31.33 -10.10 4.29
CA ALA A 69 31.44 -9.30 3.07
C ALA A 69 30.11 -8.62 2.73
N LEU A 70 30.19 -7.36 2.31
CA LEU A 70 29.05 -6.63 1.76
C LEU A 70 28.87 -6.97 0.26
N PRO A 71 27.62 -6.96 -0.24
CA PRO A 71 27.36 -7.22 -1.65
C PRO A 71 27.98 -6.13 -2.53
N ARG A 72 28.28 -6.49 -3.77
CA ARG A 72 28.97 -5.58 -4.68
C ARG A 72 28.04 -4.45 -5.12
N ARG A 73 28.56 -3.21 -5.19
CA ARG A 73 27.80 -2.01 -5.60
C ARG A 73 27.16 -2.10 -7.00
N GLY A 74 27.66 -2.96 -7.89
CA GLY A 74 27.12 -3.10 -9.24
C GLY A 74 27.49 -2.01 -10.24
N GLN A 75 28.56 -1.26 -9.97
CA GLN A 75 29.14 -0.30 -10.91
C GLN A 75 30.66 -0.50 -10.95
N GLY A 76 31.10 -1.49 -11.73
CA GLY A 76 32.49 -1.61 -12.20
C GLY A 76 32.68 -0.95 -13.57
N ARG A 77 33.80 -1.24 -14.26
CA ARG A 77 34.10 -0.79 -15.65
C ARG A 77 33.11 -1.29 -16.73
N GLN A 78 32.00 -1.91 -16.36
CA GLN A 78 31.07 -2.53 -17.31
C GLN A 78 30.09 -1.49 -17.84
N LYS A 79 29.66 -1.63 -19.09
CA LYS A 79 28.70 -0.71 -19.70
C LYS A 79 27.38 -0.78 -18.92
N LEU A 80 26.77 0.37 -18.66
CA LEU A 80 25.59 0.60 -17.82
C LEU A 80 24.34 -0.26 -18.18
N GLY A 81 24.36 -1.00 -19.29
CA GLY A 81 23.27 -1.87 -19.76
C GLY A 81 23.48 -3.37 -19.57
N LEU A 82 24.57 -3.82 -18.92
CA LEU A 82 24.82 -5.23 -18.61
C LEU A 82 24.62 -5.44 -17.10
N ILE A 83 23.52 -6.08 -16.74
CA ILE A 83 23.09 -6.37 -15.36
C ILE A 83 23.28 -7.86 -14.99
N ASP A 84 24.11 -8.57 -15.75
CA ASP A 84 24.25 -10.03 -15.76
C ASP A 84 25.05 -10.60 -14.58
N ARG A 85 25.70 -9.75 -13.79
CA ARG A 85 26.61 -10.20 -12.73
C ARG A 85 25.87 -10.64 -11.47
N PRO A 86 26.00 -11.92 -11.06
CA PRO A 86 25.26 -12.43 -9.91
C PRO A 86 25.72 -11.79 -8.59
N GLU A 87 26.96 -11.34 -8.48
CA GLU A 87 27.52 -10.75 -7.25
C GLU A 87 27.05 -9.32 -6.93
N ASP A 88 26.35 -8.67 -7.86
CA ASP A 88 25.87 -7.30 -7.67
C ASP A 88 24.67 -7.26 -6.71
N TRP A 89 24.60 -6.22 -5.87
CA TRP A 89 23.60 -6.12 -4.80
C TRP A 89 22.15 -6.28 -5.30
N PHE A 90 21.85 -5.75 -6.49
CA PHE A 90 20.52 -5.86 -7.11
C PHE A 90 20.21 -7.26 -7.66
N ASN A 91 21.19 -8.16 -7.74
CA ASN A 91 21.01 -9.56 -8.12
C ASN A 91 21.11 -10.51 -6.93
N VAL A 92 22.00 -10.23 -5.97
CA VAL A 92 22.26 -11.13 -4.84
C VAL A 92 21.32 -10.91 -3.65
N LEU A 93 20.78 -9.71 -3.45
CA LEU A 93 19.87 -9.42 -2.32
C LEU A 93 18.40 -9.83 -2.53
N PRO A 94 17.79 -9.73 -3.73
CA PRO A 94 16.39 -10.09 -3.92
C PRO A 94 16.00 -11.49 -3.41
N PRO A 95 16.83 -12.55 -3.57
CA PRO A 95 16.51 -13.86 -3.01
C PRO A 95 16.29 -13.87 -1.49
N TYR A 96 17.00 -13.03 -0.73
CA TYR A 96 16.79 -12.88 0.73
C TYR A 96 15.46 -12.21 1.08
N LEU A 97 14.84 -11.54 0.11
CA LEU A 97 13.52 -10.92 0.21
C LEU A 97 12.42 -11.83 -0.34
N GLY A 98 12.76 -13.01 -0.87
CA GLY A 98 11.83 -13.89 -1.58
C GLY A 98 11.52 -13.43 -3.02
N GLU A 99 12.31 -12.51 -3.55
CA GLU A 99 12.17 -11.94 -4.89
C GLU A 99 13.18 -12.56 -5.87
N LYS A 100 12.85 -12.52 -7.16
CA LYS A 100 13.76 -13.00 -8.22
C LYS A 100 14.93 -12.04 -8.42
N PRO A 101 16.14 -12.55 -8.74
CA PRO A 101 17.26 -11.72 -9.16
C PRO A 101 16.92 -10.86 -10.39
N TYR A 102 17.49 -9.66 -10.47
CA TYR A 102 17.16 -8.72 -11.54
C TYR A 102 17.60 -9.19 -12.94
N HIS A 103 18.68 -9.95 -13.04
CA HIS A 103 19.15 -10.55 -14.31
C HIS A 103 18.20 -11.61 -14.89
N GLU A 104 17.24 -12.13 -14.12
CA GLU A 104 16.20 -13.03 -14.61
C GLU A 104 14.97 -12.30 -15.15
N LEU A 105 14.86 -10.98 -14.89
CA LEU A 105 13.69 -10.17 -15.23
C LEU A 105 13.83 -9.41 -16.56
N VAL A 106 15.00 -9.49 -17.21
CA VAL A 106 15.35 -8.76 -18.44
C VAL A 106 15.66 -9.73 -19.58
#